data_AF-A0AAC9PX21-F1
#
_entry.id   AF-A0AAC9PX21-F1
#
_cell.length_a   1.000
_cell.length_b   1.000
_cell.length_c   1.000
_cell.angle_alpha   90.00
_cell.angle_beta   90.00
_cell.angle_gamma   90.00
#
_symmetry.space_group_name_H-M   'P 1'
#
loop_
_entity.id
_entity.type
_entity.pdbx_description
1 polymer ?
#
loop_
_entity_poly.entity_id
_entity_poly.type
_entity_poly.pdbx_seq_one_letter_code
_entity_poly.pdbx_strand_id
1 'polypeptide(L)'
;MRFWLGFFIALFGGLIGIGLLRDLIKSIFTGINDFHLDIVSVLMLVLGLIITAIDNSKQSKYLKKLEDEQVGRTLKPNQRNNLLEDLKNLPIIKVVLMGIQGDRESIRFANTIKEVLIEAGWEVDGVWEEIIIGGVGSGVIIRENSVKQDSMGNTINGTFNKNNINTRVVEKTGLSSERIEIIIGSRP
;
A
#
# COMPACT_ATOMS: atom_id res chain seq x y z
N MET A 1 -13.77 19.40 -8.69
CA MET A 1 -14.66 20.35 -9.42
C MET A 1 -15.41 19.70 -10.58
N ARG A 2 -14.84 18.72 -11.31
CA ARG A 2 -15.50 18.11 -12.47
C ARG A 2 -16.74 17.28 -12.11
N PHE A 3 -16.71 16.56 -10.97
CA PHE A 3 -17.89 15.91 -10.40
C PHE A 3 -19.08 16.87 -10.28
N TRP A 4 -18.91 18.00 -9.60
CA TRP A 4 -19.98 18.99 -9.40
C TRP A 4 -20.49 19.56 -10.71
N LEU A 5 -19.60 19.85 -11.67
CA LEU A 5 -20.00 20.29 -13.00
C LEU A 5 -20.86 19.25 -13.72
N GLY A 6 -20.44 17.98 -13.75
CA GLY A 6 -21.19 16.89 -14.35
C GLY A 6 -22.54 16.67 -13.66
N PHE A 7 -22.57 16.74 -12.34
CA PHE A 7 -23.78 16.66 -11.53
C PHE A 7 -24.77 17.78 -11.88
N PHE A 8 -24.32 19.03 -11.94
CA PHE A 8 -25.20 20.14 -12.30
C PHE A 8 -25.73 20.01 -13.73
N ILE A 9 -24.89 19.62 -14.69
CA ILE A 9 -25.32 19.38 -16.08
C ILE A 9 -26.40 18.28 -16.14
N ALA A 10 -26.18 17.16 -15.44
CA ALA A 10 -27.16 16.08 -15.38
C ALA A 10 -28.45 16.50 -14.67
N LEU A 11 -28.34 17.27 -13.58
CA LEU A 11 -29.48 17.79 -12.83
C LEU A 11 -30.33 18.72 -13.71
N PHE A 12 -29.71 19.67 -14.41
CA PHE A 12 -30.41 20.55 -15.34
C PHE A 12 -31.07 19.77 -16.48
N GLY A 13 -30.37 18.79 -17.06
CA GLY A 13 -30.95 17.88 -18.05
C GLY A 13 -32.20 17.18 -17.50
N GLY A 14 -32.13 16.62 -16.29
CA GLY A 14 -33.26 15.96 -15.62
C GLY A 14 -34.44 16.90 -15.34
N LEU A 15 -34.18 18.13 -14.90
CA LEU A 15 -35.20 19.14 -14.64
C LEU A 15 -35.93 19.59 -15.93
N ILE A 16 -35.20 19.69 -17.05
CA ILE A 16 -35.80 19.92 -18.37
C ILE A 16 -36.64 18.71 -18.79
N GLY A 17 -36.09 17.50 -18.63
CA GLY A 17 -36.75 16.24 -18.97
C GLY A 17 -38.11 16.06 -18.28
N ILE A 18 -38.19 16.33 -16.97
CA ILE A 18 -39.41 16.19 -16.17
C ILE A 18 -40.43 17.34 -16.41
N GLY A 19 -40.03 18.41 -17.10
CA GLY A 19 -40.94 19.49 -17.49
C GLY A 19 -40.84 20.76 -16.63
N LEU A 20 -40.10 20.74 -15.52
CA LEU A 20 -40.07 21.84 -14.55
C LEU A 20 -39.47 23.14 -15.10
N LEU A 21 -38.59 23.05 -16.10
CA LEU A 21 -37.94 24.21 -16.71
C LEU A 21 -38.44 24.52 -18.13
N ARG A 22 -39.36 23.71 -18.69
CA ARG A 22 -39.71 23.80 -20.11
C ARG A 22 -40.41 25.11 -20.46
N ASP A 23 -41.39 25.52 -19.67
CA ASP A 23 -42.18 26.72 -19.94
C ASP A 23 -41.33 27.99 -19.83
N LEU A 24 -40.40 28.02 -18.88
CA LEU A 24 -39.43 29.10 -18.75
C LEU A 24 -38.51 29.19 -19.98
N ILE A 25 -38.02 28.05 -20.48
CA ILE A 25 -37.14 28.01 -21.66
C ILE A 25 -37.89 28.43 -22.92
N LYS A 26 -39.12 27.95 -23.12
CA LYS A 26 -39.98 28.34 -24.26
C LYS A 26 -40.33 29.82 -24.25
N SER A 27 -40.50 30.42 -23.07
CA SER A 27 -40.73 31.87 -22.95
C SER A 27 -39.54 32.71 -23.41
N ILE A 28 -38.32 32.19 -23.30
CA ILE A 28 -37.09 32.87 -23.72
C ILE A 28 -36.79 32.57 -25.19
N PHE A 29 -37.11 31.36 -25.66
CA PHE A 29 -36.83 30.89 -27.02
C PHE A 29 -38.11 30.40 -27.71
N THR A 30 -38.81 31.33 -28.37
CA THR A 30 -40.12 31.10 -29.01
C THR A 30 -40.11 30.13 -30.19
N GLY A 31 -38.93 29.79 -30.75
CA GLY A 31 -38.79 28.85 -31.87
C GLY A 31 -38.56 27.39 -31.47
N ILE A 32 -38.47 27.08 -30.18
CA ILE A 32 -38.14 25.72 -29.69
C ILE A 32 -39.43 24.95 -29.39
N ASN A 33 -39.56 23.76 -29.98
CA ASN A 33 -40.65 22.82 -29.68
C ASN A 33 -40.23 21.76 -28.62
N ASP A 34 -41.18 20.98 -28.12
CA ASP A 34 -40.93 19.97 -27.09
C ASP A 34 -39.92 18.89 -27.50
N PHE A 35 -39.91 18.51 -28.78
CA PHE A 35 -38.98 17.51 -29.31
C PHE A 35 -37.51 17.97 -29.21
N HIS A 36 -37.23 19.26 -29.44
CA HIS A 36 -35.90 19.82 -29.25
C HIS A 36 -35.48 19.79 -27.76
N LEU A 37 -36.41 20.08 -26.85
CA LEU A 37 -36.15 20.06 -25.40
C LEU A 37 -35.90 18.64 -24.90
N ASP A 38 -36.60 17.64 -25.44
CA ASP A 38 -36.36 16.22 -25.13
C ASP A 38 -34.95 15.79 -25.54
N ILE A 39 -34.52 16.14 -26.75
CA ILE A 39 -33.17 15.83 -27.24
C ILE A 39 -32.11 16.50 -26.37
N VAL A 40 -32.26 17.80 -26.08
CA VAL A 40 -31.30 18.56 -25.27
C VAL A 40 -31.23 17.98 -23.85
N SER A 41 -32.37 17.65 -23.25
CA SER A 41 -32.46 17.01 -21.94
C SER A 41 -31.66 15.70 -21.90
N VAL A 42 -31.87 14.82 -22.88
CA VAL A 42 -31.16 13.53 -22.96
C VAL A 42 -29.67 13.74 -23.15
N LEU A 43 -29.26 14.64 -24.04
CA LEU A 43 -27.84 14.93 -24.29
C LEU A 43 -27.15 15.48 -23.03
N MET A 44 -27.80 16.42 -22.33
CA MET A 44 -27.28 16.96 -21.07
C MET A 44 -27.15 15.87 -20.00
N LEU A 45 -28.17 15.02 -19.84
CA LEU A 45 -28.12 13.90 -18.90
C LEU A 45 -26.93 12.97 -19.19
N VAL A 46 -26.79 12.51 -20.43
CA VAL A 46 -25.70 11.60 -20.83
C VAL A 46 -24.34 12.26 -20.62
N LEU A 47 -24.15 13.50 -21.04
CA LEU A 47 -22.89 14.22 -20.86
C LEU A 47 -22.54 14.42 -19.39
N GLY A 48 -23.50 14.86 -18.58
CA GLY A 48 -23.31 15.07 -17.14
C GLY A 48 -22.95 13.77 -16.41
N LEU A 49 -23.62 12.67 -16.74
CA LEU A 49 -23.32 11.34 -16.18
C LEU A 49 -21.94 10.84 -16.59
N ILE A 50 -21.53 11.00 -17.85
CA ILE A 50 -20.19 10.59 -18.32
C ILE A 50 -19.10 11.37 -17.57
N ILE A 51 -19.25 12.70 -17.46
CA ILE A 51 -18.27 13.54 -16.74
C ILE A 51 -18.15 13.10 -15.28
N THR A 52 -19.29 12.83 -14.64
CA THR A 52 -19.36 12.39 -13.24
C THR A 52 -18.72 11.02 -13.06
N ALA A 53 -19.02 10.06 -13.95
CA ALA A 53 -18.48 8.70 -13.91
C ALA A 53 -16.95 8.66 -14.09
N ILE A 54 -16.40 9.49 -14.98
CA ILE A 54 -14.95 9.59 -15.18
C ILE A 54 -14.26 10.11 -13.92
N ASP A 55 -14.80 11.15 -13.28
CA ASP A 55 -14.22 11.72 -12.07
C ASP A 55 -14.28 10.72 -10.91
N ASN A 56 -15.40 10.01 -10.76
CA ASN A 56 -15.55 8.96 -9.77
C ASN A 56 -14.55 7.82 -9.99
N SER A 57 -14.38 7.34 -11.22
CA SER A 57 -13.39 6.30 -11.53
C SER A 57 -11.96 6.71 -11.15
N LYS A 58 -11.60 7.98 -11.37
CA LYS A 58 -10.30 8.51 -10.93
C LYS A 58 -10.19 8.53 -9.41
N GLN A 59 -11.20 9.03 -8.72
CA GLN A 59 -11.21 9.05 -7.24
C GLN A 59 -11.09 7.64 -6.66
N SER A 60 -11.83 6.66 -7.18
CA SER A 60 -11.70 5.27 -6.75
C SER A 60 -10.29 4.71 -6.96
N LYS A 61 -9.63 5.03 -8.09
CA LYS A 61 -8.23 4.64 -8.32
C LYS A 61 -7.27 5.31 -7.32
N TYR A 62 -7.49 6.58 -7.00
CA TYR A 62 -6.67 7.28 -6.00
C TYR A 62 -6.89 6.72 -4.59
N LEU A 63 -8.13 6.46 -4.21
CA LEU A 63 -8.46 5.83 -2.93
C LEU A 63 -7.82 4.45 -2.81
N LYS A 64 -7.97 3.61 -3.84
CA LYS A 64 -7.31 2.30 -3.86
C LYS A 64 -5.79 2.42 -3.75
N LYS A 65 -5.18 3.39 -4.45
CA LYS A 65 -3.74 3.65 -4.32
C LYS A 65 -3.38 4.03 -2.88
N LEU A 66 -4.15 4.90 -2.23
CA LEU A 66 -3.92 5.31 -0.85
C LEU A 66 -4.13 4.13 0.13
N GLU A 67 -5.11 3.27 -0.10
CA GLU A 67 -5.32 2.03 0.66
C GLU A 67 -4.11 1.09 0.51
N ASP A 68 -3.65 0.86 -0.73
CA ASP A 68 -2.46 0.06 -1.01
C ASP A 68 -1.21 0.66 -0.33
N GLU A 69 -1.08 1.99 -0.30
CA GLU A 69 0.00 2.68 0.42
C GLU A 69 -0.12 2.55 1.96
N GLN A 70 -1.33 2.51 2.51
CA GLN A 70 -1.58 2.34 3.95
C GLN A 70 -1.38 0.90 4.44
N VAL A 71 -1.60 -0.11 3.59
CA VAL A 71 -1.40 -1.52 3.94
C VAL A 71 0.07 -1.79 4.25
N GLY A 72 0.98 -1.14 3.51
CA GLY A 72 2.42 -1.34 3.66
C GLY A 72 2.91 -2.62 3.01
N ARG A 73 4.19 -3.00 3.22
CA ARG A 73 4.69 -4.30 2.78
C ARG A 73 4.00 -5.39 3.57
N THR A 74 3.54 -6.41 2.85
CA THR A 74 3.01 -7.65 3.39
C THR A 74 3.59 -8.81 2.62
N LEU A 75 3.91 -9.91 3.29
CA LEU A 75 4.33 -11.13 2.59
C LEU A 75 3.13 -11.71 1.84
N LYS A 76 3.29 -11.99 0.56
CA LYS A 76 2.31 -12.80 -0.18
C LYS A 76 2.27 -14.22 0.44
N PRO A 77 1.14 -14.94 0.37
CA PRO A 77 1.03 -16.29 0.94
C PRO A 77 2.17 -17.23 0.52
N ASN A 78 2.54 -17.22 -0.77
CA ASN A 78 3.64 -18.04 -1.28
C ASN A 78 5.01 -17.61 -0.72
N GLN A 79 5.25 -16.30 -0.58
CA GLN A 79 6.50 -15.80 0.02
C GLN A 79 6.58 -16.18 1.50
N ARG A 80 5.46 -16.09 2.23
CA ARG A 80 5.38 -16.48 3.63
C ARG A 80 5.71 -17.96 3.81
N ASN A 81 5.10 -18.83 3.01
CA ASN A 81 5.31 -20.28 3.13
C ASN A 81 6.73 -20.69 2.74
N ASN A 82 7.27 -20.15 1.64
CA ASN A 82 8.63 -20.42 1.22
C ASN A 82 9.64 -19.92 2.27
N LEU A 83 9.43 -18.72 2.81
CA LEU A 83 10.27 -18.16 3.86
C LEU A 83 10.21 -19.03 5.12
N LEU A 84 9.02 -19.48 5.52
CA LEU A 84 8.83 -20.38 6.65
C LEU A 84 9.58 -21.70 6.47
N GLU A 85 9.46 -22.35 5.31
CA GLU A 85 10.15 -23.60 5.01
C GLU A 85 11.68 -23.42 4.99
N ASP A 86 12.17 -22.38 4.34
CA ASP A 86 13.60 -22.08 4.29
C ASP A 86 14.16 -21.83 5.70
N LEU A 87 13.43 -21.08 6.56
CA LEU A 87 13.86 -20.76 7.93
C LEU A 87 13.80 -21.94 8.91
N LYS A 88 12.89 -22.90 8.70
CA LYS A 88 12.81 -24.13 9.53
C LYS A 88 14.05 -25.01 9.41
N ASN A 89 14.73 -24.95 8.27
CA ASN A 89 15.92 -25.75 7.98
C ASN A 89 17.21 -25.11 8.48
N LEU A 90 17.15 -23.90 9.05
CA LEU A 90 18.30 -23.18 9.55
C LEU A 90 18.51 -23.44 11.05
N PRO A 91 19.76 -23.36 11.54
CA PRO A 91 20.04 -23.38 12.96
C PRO A 91 19.28 -22.27 13.69
N ILE A 92 18.59 -22.65 14.78
CA ILE A 92 17.81 -21.73 15.59
C ILE A 92 18.76 -20.81 16.35
N ILE A 93 18.57 -19.51 16.20
CA ILE A 93 19.30 -18.47 16.93
C ILE A 93 18.34 -17.42 17.47
N LYS A 94 18.80 -16.64 18.45
CA LYS A 94 18.00 -15.59 19.07
C LYS A 94 17.95 -14.37 18.16
N VAL A 95 16.74 -13.89 17.87
CA VAL A 95 16.51 -12.75 16.97
C VAL A 95 15.88 -11.60 17.74
N VAL A 96 16.43 -10.42 17.51
CA VAL A 96 15.79 -9.18 17.93
C VAL A 96 15.33 -8.42 16.70
N LEU A 97 14.01 -8.32 16.57
CA LEU A 97 13.37 -7.60 15.48
C LEU A 97 13.13 -6.15 15.88
N MET A 98 13.43 -5.26 14.95
CA MET A 98 13.30 -3.82 15.13
C MET A 98 12.63 -3.21 13.90
N GLY A 99 11.79 -2.21 14.12
CA GLY A 99 11.32 -1.29 13.09
C GLY A 99 11.83 0.13 13.34
N ILE A 100 11.75 0.96 12.30
CA ILE A 100 12.13 2.37 12.41
C ILE A 100 11.10 3.10 13.28
N GLN A 101 11.59 3.83 14.28
CA GLN A 101 10.72 4.65 15.14
C GLN A 101 9.89 5.63 14.31
N GLY A 102 8.57 5.65 14.55
CA GLY A 102 7.63 6.51 13.83
C GLY A 102 7.17 5.97 12.47
N ASP A 103 7.78 4.90 11.95
CA ASP A 103 7.34 4.23 10.73
C ASP A 103 6.44 3.03 11.06
N ARG A 104 5.13 3.28 11.01
CA ARG A 104 4.10 2.26 11.29
C ARG A 104 4.13 1.10 10.28
N GLU A 105 4.59 1.35 9.06
CA GLU A 105 4.71 0.30 8.04
C GLU A 105 5.83 -0.67 8.42
N SER A 106 7.00 -0.12 8.77
CA SER A 106 8.16 -0.90 9.21
C SER A 106 7.82 -1.78 10.41
N ILE A 107 7.14 -1.23 11.42
CA ILE A 107 6.72 -1.99 12.62
C ILE A 107 5.70 -3.08 12.28
N ARG A 108 4.74 -2.82 11.38
CA ARG A 108 3.78 -3.83 10.94
C ARG A 108 4.45 -4.96 10.17
N PHE A 109 5.38 -4.62 9.27
CA PHE A 109 6.13 -5.62 8.52
C PHE A 109 7.06 -6.42 9.44
N ALA A 110 7.70 -5.79 10.42
CA ALA A 110 8.46 -6.49 11.46
C ALA A 110 7.61 -7.50 12.25
N ASN A 111 6.37 -7.15 12.58
CA ASN A 111 5.43 -8.10 13.21
C ASN A 111 5.06 -9.26 12.29
N THR A 112 4.88 -9.01 10.99
CA THR A 112 4.67 -10.08 9.99
C THR A 112 5.87 -11.03 9.95
N ILE A 113 7.10 -10.52 9.95
CA ILE A 113 8.32 -11.35 9.98
C ILE A 113 8.45 -12.10 11.31
N LYS A 114 8.11 -11.46 12.43
CA LYS A 114 8.09 -12.09 13.77
C LYS A 114 7.22 -13.34 13.77
N GLU A 115 6.01 -13.27 13.23
CA GLU A 115 5.10 -14.42 13.16
C GLU A 115 5.72 -15.59 12.40
N VAL A 116 6.36 -15.31 11.25
CA VAL A 116 7.04 -16.34 10.45
C VAL A 116 8.21 -16.96 11.21
N LEU A 117 9.02 -16.15 11.88
CA LEU A 117 10.15 -16.64 12.69
C LEU A 117 9.69 -17.53 13.85
N ILE A 118 8.66 -17.10 14.57
CA ILE A 118 8.08 -17.89 15.67
C ILE A 118 7.53 -19.22 15.13
N GLU A 119 6.81 -19.20 14.01
CA GLU A 119 6.31 -20.43 13.38
C GLU A 119 7.42 -21.33 12.83
N ALA A 120 8.57 -20.75 12.48
CA ALA A 120 9.79 -21.49 12.11
C ALA A 120 10.52 -22.09 13.33
N GLY A 121 10.08 -21.80 14.56
CA GLY A 121 10.68 -22.28 15.80
C GLY A 121 11.78 -21.40 16.36
N TRP A 122 11.93 -20.17 15.87
CA TRP A 122 12.98 -19.24 16.31
C TRP A 122 12.58 -18.49 17.59
N GLU A 123 13.57 -18.17 18.42
CA GLU A 123 13.36 -17.35 19.62
C GLU A 123 13.41 -15.86 19.25
N VAL A 124 12.29 -15.15 19.42
CA VAL A 124 12.16 -13.73 19.08
C VAL A 124 11.77 -12.92 20.32
N ASP A 125 12.61 -11.96 20.72
CA ASP A 125 12.41 -11.11 21.92
C ASP A 125 11.27 -10.08 21.78
N GLY A 126 10.59 -10.04 20.63
CA GLY A 126 9.58 -9.06 20.30
C GLY A 126 9.99 -8.15 19.14
N VAL A 127 9.16 -7.12 18.90
CA VAL A 127 9.43 -6.07 17.92
C VAL A 127 9.66 -4.76 18.68
N TRP A 128 10.84 -4.18 18.50
CA TRP A 128 11.24 -2.93 19.15
C TRP A 128 11.29 -1.78 18.13
N GLU A 129 11.26 -0.55 18.62
CA GLU A 129 11.49 0.64 17.80
C GLU A 129 12.94 1.11 17.98
N GLU A 130 13.64 1.38 16.88
CA GLU A 130 15.01 1.90 16.89
C GLU A 130 15.11 3.21 16.09
N ILE A 131 15.84 4.19 16.63
CA ILE A 131 16.26 5.38 15.89
C ILE A 131 17.56 5.05 15.17
N ILE A 132 17.54 5.06 13.85
CA ILE A 132 18.73 4.78 13.05
C ILE A 132 19.16 6.04 12.33
N ILE A 133 20.24 6.64 12.84
CA ILE A 133 20.89 7.82 12.25
C ILE A 133 21.48 7.42 10.89
N GLY A 134 21.12 8.15 9.83
CA GLY A 134 21.46 7.80 8.45
C GLY A 134 20.46 6.88 7.75
N GLY A 135 19.45 6.39 8.47
CA GLY A 135 18.40 5.53 7.95
C GLY A 135 18.84 4.11 7.64
N VAL A 136 17.86 3.23 7.44
CA VAL A 136 18.08 1.82 7.09
C VAL A 136 18.24 1.65 5.58
N GLY A 137 17.81 2.64 4.80
CA GLY A 137 17.55 2.51 3.36
C GLY A 137 16.26 1.73 3.10
N SER A 138 16.01 1.38 1.85
CA SER A 138 14.90 0.51 1.47
C SER A 138 15.24 -0.96 1.66
N GLY A 139 14.49 -1.66 2.50
CA GLY A 139 14.67 -3.11 2.73
C GLY A 139 14.78 -3.51 4.20
N VAL A 140 15.68 -4.46 4.48
CA VAL A 140 15.96 -4.99 5.83
C VAL A 140 17.47 -5.04 6.05
N ILE A 141 17.93 -4.63 7.22
CA ILE A 141 19.31 -4.81 7.66
C ILE A 141 19.37 -5.97 8.64
N ILE A 142 20.32 -6.88 8.43
CA ILE A 142 20.67 -7.93 9.38
C ILE A 142 22.00 -7.50 10.02
N ARG A 143 22.03 -7.29 11.32
CA ARG A 143 23.24 -6.99 12.08
C ARG A 143 23.73 -8.22 12.83
N GLU A 144 25.01 -8.51 12.69
CA GLU A 144 25.67 -9.62 13.37
C GLU A 144 27.10 -9.25 13.84
N ASN A 145 27.68 -10.05 14.72
CA ASN A 145 28.99 -9.75 15.32
C ASN A 145 30.19 -9.92 14.36
N SER A 146 30.03 -10.67 13.26
CA SER A 146 31.12 -10.94 12.31
C SER A 146 30.56 -11.33 10.94
N VAL A 147 30.89 -10.57 9.90
CA VAL A 147 30.38 -10.79 8.53
C VAL A 147 31.33 -11.69 7.72
N LYS A 148 31.50 -12.93 8.17
CA LYS A 148 32.23 -13.95 7.39
C LYS A 148 31.32 -14.53 6.31
N GLN A 149 31.90 -15.09 5.24
CA GLN A 149 31.12 -15.60 4.10
C GLN A 149 30.08 -16.67 4.51
N ASP A 150 30.41 -17.50 5.50
CA ASP A 150 29.52 -18.55 6.05
C ASP A 150 28.75 -18.10 7.30
N SER A 151 28.59 -16.80 7.50
CA SER A 151 27.87 -16.26 8.66
C SER A 151 26.37 -16.51 8.56
N MET A 152 25.73 -16.61 9.73
CA MET A 152 24.28 -16.76 9.80
C MET A 152 23.54 -15.57 9.17
N GLY A 153 24.06 -14.35 9.34
CA GLY A 153 23.51 -13.17 8.69
C GLY A 153 23.50 -13.29 7.18
N ASN A 154 24.56 -13.83 6.58
CA ASN A 154 24.64 -14.08 5.13
C ASN A 154 23.70 -15.18 4.67
N THR A 155 23.51 -16.25 5.45
CA THR A 155 22.52 -17.30 5.15
C THR A 155 21.10 -16.73 5.15
N ILE A 156 20.72 -15.97 6.18
CA ILE A 156 19.40 -15.33 6.28
C ILE A 156 19.21 -14.32 5.15
N ASN A 157 20.24 -13.54 4.82
CA ASN A 157 20.22 -12.62 3.69
C ASN A 157 19.94 -13.35 2.36
N GLY A 158 20.54 -14.52 2.15
CA GLY A 158 20.23 -15.36 0.98
C GLY A 158 18.77 -15.81 0.97
N THR A 159 18.26 -16.30 2.10
CA THR A 159 16.87 -16.75 2.26
C THR A 159 15.87 -15.61 2.02
N PHE A 160 16.11 -14.42 2.56
CA PHE A 160 15.22 -13.28 2.38
C PHE A 160 15.24 -12.78 0.93
N ASN A 161 16.42 -12.67 0.31
CA ASN A 161 16.54 -12.24 -1.08
C ASN A 161 15.89 -13.23 -2.06
N LYS A 162 16.00 -14.55 -1.83
CA LYS A 162 15.27 -15.59 -2.59
C LYS A 162 13.76 -15.40 -2.52
N ASN A 163 13.26 -14.80 -1.44
CA ASN A 163 11.86 -14.48 -1.22
C ASN A 163 11.49 -13.04 -1.64
N ASN A 164 12.34 -12.35 -2.40
CA ASN A 164 12.17 -10.96 -2.87
C ASN A 164 12.05 -9.93 -1.73
N ILE A 165 12.71 -10.19 -0.60
CA ILE A 165 12.86 -9.23 0.49
C ILE A 165 14.28 -8.68 0.38
N ASN A 166 14.43 -7.43 -0.05
CA ASN A 166 15.75 -6.81 -0.22
C ASN A 166 16.45 -6.68 1.13
N THR A 167 17.58 -7.36 1.30
CA THR A 167 18.31 -7.37 2.57
C THR A 167 19.79 -7.10 2.38
N ARG A 168 20.41 -6.60 3.45
CA ARG A 168 21.87 -6.47 3.56
C ARG A 168 22.35 -6.85 4.94
N VAL A 169 23.57 -7.37 5.02
CA VAL A 169 24.22 -7.73 6.28
C VAL A 169 25.22 -6.65 6.67
N VAL A 170 25.24 -6.29 7.95
CA VAL A 170 26.12 -5.25 8.51
C VAL A 170 26.75 -5.78 9.79
N GLU A 171 28.03 -5.51 9.99
CA GLU A 171 28.72 -5.87 11.23
C GLU A 171 28.34 -4.91 12.37
N LYS A 172 28.03 -5.46 13.54
CA LYS A 172 27.84 -4.69 14.78
C LYS A 172 28.74 -5.28 15.87
N THR A 173 29.74 -4.51 16.26
CA THR A 173 30.65 -4.88 17.35
C THR A 173 29.90 -4.97 18.67
N GLY A 174 30.20 -6.01 19.46
CA GLY A 174 29.62 -6.21 20.79
C GLY A 174 28.26 -6.94 20.80
N LEU A 175 27.80 -7.46 19.66
CA LEU A 175 26.66 -8.38 19.63
C LEU A 175 27.14 -9.80 20.01
N SER A 176 26.31 -10.56 20.73
CA SER A 176 26.62 -11.98 21.01
C SER A 176 26.64 -12.78 19.71
N SER A 177 27.52 -13.78 19.60
CA SER A 177 27.56 -14.71 18.46
C SER A 177 26.31 -15.57 18.30
N GLU A 178 25.51 -15.69 19.36
CA GLU A 178 24.26 -16.47 19.40
C GLU A 178 23.02 -15.62 19.09
N ARG A 179 23.23 -14.34 18.74
CA ARG A 179 22.16 -13.38 18.52
C ARG A 179 22.36 -12.62 17.22
N ILE A 180 21.26 -12.35 16.53
CA ILE A 180 21.22 -11.38 15.43
C ILE A 180 20.17 -10.30 15.70
N GLU A 181 20.39 -9.17 15.07
CA GLU A 181 19.45 -8.06 15.04
C GLU A 181 18.91 -7.91 13.62
N ILE A 182 17.60 -7.89 13.45
CA ILE A 182 16.94 -7.67 12.15
C ILE A 182 16.18 -6.37 12.24
N ILE A 183 16.56 -5.41 11.40
CA ILE A 183 15.98 -4.08 11.36
C ILE A 183 15.23 -3.93 10.05
N ILE A 184 13.93 -3.71 10.15
CA ILE A 184 13.07 -3.43 9.02
C ILE A 184 13.17 -1.94 8.67
N GLY A 185 13.66 -1.63 7.48
CA GLY A 185 13.72 -0.26 6.97
C GLY A 185 12.36 0.22 6.46
N SER A 186 12.31 1.41 5.88
CA SER A 186 11.10 1.89 5.19
C SER A 186 10.97 1.23 3.81
N ARG A 187 9.80 1.37 3.18
CA ARG A 187 9.62 0.91 1.79
C ARG A 187 10.58 1.64 0.83
N PRO A 188 11.02 0.98 -0.28
CA PRO A 188 11.58 1.68 -1.44
C PRO A 188 10.57 2.63 -2.10
#